data_AF-A0AAW4NAL1-F1
#
_entry.id   AF-A0AAW4NAL1-F1
#
_cell.length_a   1.000
_cell.length_b   1.000
_cell.length_c   1.000
_cell.angle_alpha   90.00
_cell.angle_beta   90.00
_cell.angle_gamma   90.00
#
_symmetry.space_group_name_H-M   'P 1'
#
loop_
_entity.id
_entity.type
_entity.pdbx_description
1 polymer ?
#
loop_
_entity_poly.entity_id
_entity_poly.type
_entity_poly.pdbx_seq_one_letter_code
_entity_poly.pdbx_strand_id
1 'polypeptide(L)'
;MLFFHSDKTDLTDGETTIDRVIYFPTVTPDGKRTLAVEVDPKFLKDTNLRFLVIANVGDLSDYRGRKLSEVRDQLITDVFKRTDDATFTKKGELSGFSAFVMSSRGQSSLTEKTGSGTKDDPYLFNHEIERLAARIDIMPHVQRYKLDDKTHLCNYCYNVTQTAGTDIIGGFVLEYVRPYNVLTSKEYVFRRTATDASLANLKYLGLEEADGNKQNTNYVVDPTSQDKSLASFNYPKNTNENWAKASYESFYQTRDAGKTHSYSSGSRASGTKPYDPETAYYILDYIKENTSFNNNEKYATGLVFKGKYYEAEDWDATKIEPIAGHESKGKDKAYTYVIRHSDPTGNGTTDDPMHYGIVRNNIYRVRIDKITGKGLKVTLNVRKWATYTHEETTM
;
A
#
# COMPACT_ATOMS: atom_id res chain seq x y z
N MET A 1 -19.90 -10.74 -7.75
CA MET A 1 -20.66 -10.86 -6.48
C MET A 1 -21.04 -12.32 -6.29
N LEU A 2 -20.93 -12.82 -5.07
CA LEU A 2 -21.20 -14.20 -4.69
C LEU A 2 -22.30 -14.19 -3.64
N PHE A 3 -23.45 -14.79 -3.90
CA PHE A 3 -24.58 -14.85 -2.97
C PHE A 3 -24.64 -16.23 -2.32
N PHE A 4 -24.98 -16.25 -1.03
CA PHE A 4 -25.09 -17.46 -0.23
C PHE A 4 -26.03 -17.21 0.96
N HIS A 5 -26.64 -18.28 1.46
CA HIS A 5 -27.46 -18.23 2.68
C HIS A 5 -26.64 -18.75 3.86
N SER A 6 -26.58 -17.97 4.94
CA SER A 6 -25.95 -18.42 6.18
C SER A 6 -26.66 -17.84 7.39
N ASP A 7 -26.84 -18.69 8.41
CA ASP A 7 -27.30 -18.27 9.73
C ASP A 7 -26.23 -17.45 10.48
N LYS A 8 -24.99 -17.45 9.96
CA LYS A 8 -23.88 -16.68 10.52
C LYS A 8 -23.69 -15.37 9.76
N THR A 9 -23.29 -14.34 10.49
CA THR A 9 -23.00 -13.01 9.93
C THR A 9 -21.57 -12.92 9.40
N ASP A 10 -20.67 -13.80 9.83
CA ASP A 10 -19.29 -13.90 9.36
C ASP A 10 -19.11 -15.04 8.34
N LEU A 11 -17.86 -15.29 7.93
CA LEU A 11 -17.54 -16.35 6.98
C LEU A 11 -17.24 -17.70 7.65
N THR A 12 -17.63 -17.92 8.92
CA THR A 12 -17.28 -19.16 9.65
C THR A 12 -18.17 -20.34 9.31
N ASP A 13 -19.30 -20.11 8.62
CA ASP A 13 -20.18 -21.17 8.12
C ASP A 13 -19.60 -21.85 6.87
N GLY A 14 -18.61 -22.70 7.09
CA GLY A 14 -17.76 -23.22 6.01
C GLY A 14 -18.44 -24.20 5.05
N GLU A 15 -19.56 -24.80 5.45
CA GLU A 15 -20.28 -25.82 4.66
C GLU A 15 -21.35 -25.21 3.74
N THR A 16 -21.78 -23.98 4.02
CA THR A 16 -22.64 -23.20 3.14
C THR A 16 -22.01 -23.10 1.76
N THR A 17 -22.84 -23.19 0.71
CA THR A 17 -22.38 -23.11 -0.68
C THR A 17 -22.78 -21.79 -1.32
N ILE A 18 -22.02 -21.37 -2.34
CA ILE A 18 -22.37 -20.20 -3.14
C ILE A 18 -23.55 -20.56 -4.06
N ASP A 19 -24.71 -20.00 -3.78
CA ASP A 19 -25.96 -20.26 -4.52
C ASP A 19 -25.94 -19.64 -5.92
N ARG A 20 -25.42 -18.41 -6.00
CA ARG A 20 -25.45 -17.60 -7.22
C ARG A 20 -24.21 -16.74 -7.35
N VAL A 21 -23.71 -16.66 -8.57
CA VAL A 21 -22.66 -15.74 -8.96
C VAL A 21 -23.24 -14.71 -9.91
N ILE A 22 -22.96 -13.43 -9.65
CA ILE A 22 -23.22 -12.33 -10.56
C ILE A 22 -21.88 -11.77 -10.97
N TYR A 23 -21.54 -11.92 -12.25
CA TYR A 23 -20.26 -11.51 -12.81
C TYR A 23 -20.42 -10.27 -13.70
N PHE A 24 -19.50 -9.33 -13.55
CA PHE A 24 -19.46 -8.07 -14.30
C PHE A 24 -18.14 -8.01 -15.07
N PRO A 25 -18.09 -8.46 -16.35
CA PRO A 25 -16.83 -8.65 -17.07
C PRO A 25 -16.04 -7.37 -17.38
N THR A 26 -16.70 -6.21 -17.48
CA THR A 26 -16.06 -4.92 -17.76
C THR A 26 -16.99 -3.77 -17.38
N VAL A 27 -16.49 -2.71 -16.75
CA VAL A 27 -17.24 -1.46 -16.56
C VAL A 27 -16.96 -0.56 -17.75
N THR A 28 -17.99 0.06 -18.32
CA THR A 28 -17.85 1.01 -19.42
C THR A 28 -17.10 2.29 -18.97
N PRO A 29 -16.52 3.08 -19.89
CA PRO A 29 -15.73 4.26 -19.55
C PRO A 29 -16.47 5.34 -18.74
N ASP A 30 -17.80 5.36 -18.80
CA ASP A 30 -18.69 6.21 -17.99
C ASP A 30 -18.81 5.77 -16.52
N GLY A 31 -18.16 4.65 -16.15
CA GLY A 31 -18.06 4.16 -14.78
C GLY A 31 -19.35 3.52 -14.26
N LYS A 32 -20.38 3.35 -15.10
CA LYS A 32 -21.68 2.78 -14.70
C LYS A 32 -22.02 1.59 -15.57
N ARG A 33 -22.26 0.43 -14.95
CA ARG A 33 -22.83 -0.74 -15.63
C ARG A 33 -23.99 -1.28 -14.83
N THR A 34 -25.17 -1.22 -15.41
CA THR A 34 -26.37 -1.83 -14.84
C THR A 34 -26.56 -3.22 -15.45
N LEU A 35 -26.68 -4.23 -14.60
CA LEU A 35 -27.12 -5.56 -15.01
C LEU A 35 -28.45 -5.82 -14.33
N ALA A 36 -29.51 -6.07 -15.10
CA ALA A 36 -30.76 -6.52 -14.54
C ALA A 36 -30.57 -7.95 -14.00
N VAL A 37 -30.72 -8.10 -12.70
CA VAL A 37 -30.63 -9.40 -12.02
C VAL A 37 -31.98 -9.65 -11.40
N GLU A 38 -32.70 -10.63 -11.93
CA GLU A 38 -33.95 -11.07 -11.30
C GLU A 38 -33.61 -11.74 -9.97
N VAL A 39 -34.02 -11.13 -8.87
CA VAL A 39 -33.92 -11.68 -7.52
C VAL A 39 -35.30 -12.14 -7.12
N ASP A 40 -35.45 -13.42 -6.77
CA ASP A 40 -36.72 -13.93 -6.25
C ASP A 40 -37.12 -13.11 -5.01
N PRO A 41 -38.33 -12.50 -4.99
CA PRO A 41 -38.76 -11.63 -3.92
C PRO A 41 -38.66 -12.24 -2.52
N LYS A 42 -38.70 -13.58 -2.39
CA LYS A 42 -38.53 -14.25 -1.09
C LYS A 42 -37.17 -13.95 -0.45
N PHE A 43 -36.13 -13.74 -1.28
CA PHE A 43 -34.78 -13.45 -0.81
C PHE A 43 -34.60 -12.00 -0.34
N LEU A 44 -35.47 -11.07 -0.75
CA LEU A 44 -35.40 -9.67 -0.31
C LEU A 44 -35.74 -9.50 1.17
N LYS A 45 -36.45 -10.45 1.77
CA LYS A 45 -36.78 -10.47 3.21
C LYS A 45 -35.98 -11.54 3.95
N ASP A 46 -35.09 -12.23 3.26
CA ASP A 46 -34.29 -13.28 3.85
C ASP A 46 -33.14 -12.65 4.65
N THR A 47 -33.27 -12.73 5.98
CA THR A 47 -32.27 -12.22 6.91
C THR A 47 -30.99 -13.05 6.93
N ASN A 48 -30.95 -14.19 6.22
CA ASN A 48 -29.80 -15.07 6.09
C ASN A 48 -29.15 -14.97 4.71
N LEU A 49 -29.78 -14.30 3.73
CA LEU A 49 -29.12 -14.01 2.47
C LEU A 49 -27.95 -13.04 2.71
N ARG A 50 -26.78 -13.41 2.20
CA ARG A 50 -25.53 -12.66 2.27
C ARG A 50 -24.90 -12.59 0.89
N PHE A 51 -23.96 -11.66 0.73
CA PHE A 51 -23.13 -11.60 -0.45
C PHE A 51 -21.67 -11.23 -0.17
N LEU A 52 -20.78 -11.60 -1.09
CA LEU A 52 -19.40 -11.14 -1.15
C LEU A 52 -19.14 -10.47 -2.49
N VAL A 53 -18.32 -9.43 -2.47
CA VAL A 53 -17.87 -8.74 -3.68
C VAL A 53 -16.38 -9.01 -3.84
N ILE A 54 -15.98 -9.43 -5.05
CA ILE A 54 -14.60 -9.48 -5.49
C ILE A 54 -14.57 -8.80 -6.85
N ALA A 55 -13.68 -7.83 -7.02
CA ALA A 55 -13.50 -7.06 -8.24
C ALA A 55 -12.10 -7.27 -8.82
N ASN A 56 -11.98 -7.18 -10.15
CA ASN A 56 -10.72 -7.26 -10.90
C ASN A 56 -9.91 -8.55 -10.75
N VAL A 57 -10.53 -9.65 -10.30
CA VAL A 57 -9.88 -10.97 -10.13
C VAL A 57 -10.03 -11.89 -11.36
N GLY A 58 -10.68 -11.40 -12.41
CA GLY A 58 -11.05 -12.20 -13.58
C GLY A 58 -12.42 -12.85 -13.44
N ASP A 59 -12.64 -13.93 -14.19
CA ASP A 59 -13.91 -14.65 -14.22
C ASP A 59 -14.16 -15.38 -12.89
N LEU A 60 -15.37 -15.20 -12.36
CA LEU A 60 -15.85 -15.80 -11.11
C LEU A 60 -16.93 -16.86 -11.35
N SER A 61 -17.27 -17.16 -12.61
CA SER A 61 -18.42 -18.01 -12.97
C SER A 61 -18.36 -19.40 -12.33
N ASP A 62 -17.16 -19.95 -12.15
CA ASP A 62 -16.91 -21.27 -11.53
C ASP A 62 -17.09 -21.29 -10.00
N TYR A 63 -17.51 -20.19 -9.38
CA TYR A 63 -17.67 -20.12 -7.92
C TYR A 63 -19.00 -20.68 -7.44
N ARG A 64 -19.97 -20.85 -8.34
CA ARG A 64 -21.28 -21.41 -7.99
C ARG A 64 -21.12 -22.86 -7.50
N GLY A 65 -21.73 -23.18 -6.37
CA GLY A 65 -21.67 -24.49 -5.73
C GLY A 65 -20.41 -24.76 -4.90
N ARG A 66 -19.40 -23.87 -4.95
CA ARG A 66 -18.23 -23.97 -4.06
C ARG A 66 -18.64 -23.72 -2.62
N LYS A 67 -17.95 -24.36 -1.68
CA LYS A 67 -18.15 -24.11 -0.25
C LYS A 67 -17.61 -22.73 0.13
N LEU A 68 -18.24 -22.08 1.10
CA LEU A 68 -17.81 -20.79 1.63
C LEU A 68 -16.41 -20.88 2.24
N SER A 69 -16.05 -22.02 2.83
CA SER A 69 -14.68 -22.30 3.27
C SER A 69 -13.66 -22.24 2.12
N GLU A 70 -13.95 -22.83 0.97
CA GLU A 70 -13.05 -22.79 -0.20
C GLU A 70 -12.92 -21.39 -0.79
N VAL A 71 -14.00 -20.60 -0.75
CA VAL A 71 -14.01 -19.21 -1.23
C VAL A 71 -13.28 -18.28 -0.26
N ARG A 72 -13.52 -18.39 1.05
CA ARG A 72 -12.86 -17.54 2.05
C ARG A 72 -11.36 -17.83 2.16
N ASP A 73 -10.98 -19.10 2.00
CA ASP A 73 -9.60 -19.61 2.06
C ASP A 73 -8.87 -19.57 0.72
N GLN A 74 -9.49 -18.99 -0.30
CA GLN A 74 -8.86 -18.82 -1.59
C GLN A 74 -7.62 -17.92 -1.52
N LEU A 75 -6.56 -18.42 -2.18
CA LEU A 75 -5.29 -17.74 -2.35
C LEU A 75 -5.13 -17.28 -3.79
N ILE A 76 -4.72 -16.03 -3.98
CA ILE A 76 -4.39 -15.47 -5.31
C ILE A 76 -2.93 -15.04 -5.37
N THR A 77 -2.33 -15.14 -6.55
CA THR A 77 -0.96 -14.69 -6.77
C THR A 77 -0.94 -13.19 -7.05
N ASP A 78 -1.66 -12.71 -8.05
CA ASP A 78 -1.58 -11.32 -8.48
C ASP A 78 -2.71 -10.49 -7.89
N VAL A 79 -2.36 -9.46 -7.12
CA VAL A 79 -3.32 -8.52 -6.51
C VAL A 79 -3.47 -7.22 -7.32
N PHE A 80 -2.63 -7.06 -8.35
CA PHE A 80 -2.71 -6.06 -9.41
C PHE A 80 -1.91 -6.57 -10.61
N LYS A 81 -2.18 -6.03 -11.80
CA LYS A 81 -1.38 -6.25 -13.00
C LYS A 81 -0.33 -5.15 -13.14
N ARG A 82 0.93 -5.54 -13.31
CA ARG A 82 2.06 -4.68 -13.68
C ARG A 82 2.56 -5.09 -15.07
N THR A 83 2.67 -4.16 -16.00
CA THR A 83 3.26 -4.42 -17.33
C THR A 83 4.78 -4.41 -17.27
N ASP A 84 5.42 -5.06 -18.23
CA ASP A 84 6.89 -5.13 -18.29
C ASP A 84 7.54 -3.76 -18.54
N ASP A 85 6.82 -2.85 -19.21
CA ASP A 85 7.20 -1.47 -19.49
C ASP A 85 6.67 -0.47 -18.44
N ALA A 86 6.27 -0.95 -17.26
CA ALA A 86 5.77 -0.11 -16.18
C ALA A 86 6.76 1.03 -15.88
N THR A 87 6.23 2.23 -15.79
CA THR A 87 7.02 3.47 -15.70
C THR A 87 6.29 4.47 -14.81
N PHE A 88 6.77 5.71 -14.79
CA PHE A 88 6.18 6.81 -14.07
C PHE A 88 5.81 7.95 -15.01
N THR A 89 4.83 8.74 -14.59
CA THR A 89 4.41 9.93 -15.33
C THR A 89 5.09 11.17 -14.77
N LYS A 90 5.13 12.24 -15.55
CA LYS A 90 5.60 13.57 -15.12
C LYS A 90 4.90 14.13 -13.87
N LYS A 91 3.74 13.58 -13.52
CA LYS A 91 2.98 13.97 -12.33
C LYS A 91 3.36 13.14 -11.09
N GLY A 92 4.38 12.29 -11.15
CA GLY A 92 4.75 11.40 -10.02
C GLY A 92 3.76 10.25 -9.81
N GLU A 93 3.02 9.87 -10.85
CA GLU A 93 2.13 8.69 -10.87
C GLU A 93 2.83 7.50 -11.51
N LEU A 94 2.26 6.31 -11.37
CA LEU A 94 2.74 5.12 -12.07
C LEU A 94 1.86 4.81 -13.28
N SER A 95 2.51 4.44 -14.38
CA SER A 95 1.89 3.89 -15.59
C SER A 95 2.24 2.41 -15.71
N GLY A 96 1.38 1.63 -16.38
CA GLY A 96 1.54 0.18 -16.49
C GLY A 96 1.00 -0.63 -15.31
N PHE A 97 0.26 0.01 -14.39
CA PHE A 97 -0.41 -0.67 -13.28
C PHE A 97 -1.94 -0.64 -13.46
N SER A 98 -2.58 -1.81 -13.38
CA SER A 98 -4.01 -1.95 -13.63
C SER A 98 -4.60 -3.14 -12.86
N ALA A 99 -5.91 -3.38 -13.00
CA ALA A 99 -6.59 -4.54 -12.42
C ALA A 99 -6.31 -4.77 -10.92
N PHE A 100 -6.33 -3.70 -10.12
CA PHE A 100 -6.19 -3.79 -8.67
C PHE A 100 -7.35 -4.62 -8.10
N VAL A 101 -7.05 -5.80 -7.59
CA VAL A 101 -8.03 -6.69 -6.98
C VAL A 101 -8.59 -6.02 -5.74
N MET A 102 -9.91 -6.08 -5.59
CA MET A 102 -10.61 -5.58 -4.42
C MET A 102 -11.58 -6.64 -3.90
N SER A 103 -11.81 -6.66 -2.60
CA SER A 103 -12.74 -7.59 -1.94
C SER A 103 -13.61 -6.87 -0.92
N SER A 104 -14.73 -7.49 -0.52
CA SER A 104 -15.53 -7.05 0.63
C SER A 104 -14.65 -6.66 1.81
N ARG A 105 -14.84 -5.45 2.34
CA ARG A 105 -14.12 -4.95 3.52
C ARG A 105 -14.75 -5.46 4.82
N GLY A 106 -16.06 -5.63 4.83
CA GLY A 106 -16.86 -6.04 5.97
C GLY A 106 -18.00 -6.97 5.57
N GLN A 107 -18.81 -7.33 6.57
CA GLN A 107 -19.99 -8.17 6.39
C GLN A 107 -20.99 -7.50 5.46
N SER A 108 -21.61 -8.27 4.57
CA SER A 108 -22.68 -7.77 3.72
C SER A 108 -23.96 -7.57 4.52
N SER A 109 -24.69 -6.53 4.16
CA SER A 109 -25.94 -6.15 4.80
C SER A 109 -26.98 -5.83 3.72
N LEU A 110 -28.14 -6.47 3.79
CA LEU A 110 -29.31 -6.16 2.95
C LEU A 110 -30.34 -5.33 3.74
N THR A 111 -29.92 -4.70 4.84
CA THR A 111 -30.82 -3.98 5.76
C THR A 111 -31.05 -2.51 5.38
N GLU A 112 -30.10 -1.86 4.69
CA GLU A 112 -30.33 -0.53 4.13
C GLU A 112 -31.19 -0.67 2.88
N LYS A 113 -32.43 -0.17 2.92
CA LYS A 113 -33.35 -0.19 1.78
C LYS A 113 -33.78 1.22 1.46
N THR A 114 -33.38 1.68 0.28
CA THR A 114 -34.06 2.75 -0.45
C THR A 114 -34.64 2.17 -1.72
N GLY A 115 -35.65 2.82 -2.27
CA GLY A 115 -36.41 2.33 -3.42
C GLY A 115 -37.48 1.29 -3.09
N SER A 116 -38.41 1.11 -4.03
CA SER A 116 -39.61 0.26 -3.93
C SER A 116 -39.43 -1.12 -4.55
N GLY A 117 -38.29 -1.38 -5.19
CA GLY A 117 -37.99 -2.64 -5.87
C GLY A 117 -38.66 -2.77 -7.24
N THR A 118 -39.15 -1.66 -7.81
CA THR A 118 -39.64 -1.64 -9.19
C THR A 118 -38.48 -1.45 -10.16
N LYS A 119 -38.74 -1.66 -11.46
CA LYS A 119 -37.74 -1.41 -12.50
C LYS A 119 -37.23 0.04 -12.49
N ASP A 120 -38.13 0.98 -12.21
CA ASP A 120 -37.85 2.41 -12.25
C ASP A 120 -37.36 2.95 -10.89
N ASP A 121 -37.47 2.14 -9.83
CA ASP A 121 -37.07 2.47 -8.46
C ASP A 121 -36.54 1.21 -7.73
N PRO A 122 -35.35 0.71 -8.13
CA PRO A 122 -34.79 -0.53 -7.61
C PRO A 122 -34.32 -0.38 -6.16
N TYR A 123 -34.12 -1.51 -5.48
CA TYR A 123 -33.47 -1.50 -4.17
C TYR A 123 -31.98 -1.15 -4.30
N LEU A 124 -31.52 -0.20 -3.49
CA LEU A 124 -30.12 0.20 -3.41
C LEU A 124 -29.50 -0.28 -2.10
N PHE A 125 -28.30 -0.83 -2.19
CA PHE A 125 -27.51 -1.31 -1.06
C PHE A 125 -26.07 -0.80 -1.18
N ASN A 126 -25.54 -0.24 -0.10
CA ASN A 126 -24.14 0.12 -0.04
C ASN A 126 -23.32 -1.07 0.44
N HIS A 127 -22.18 -1.30 -0.22
CA HIS A 127 -21.22 -2.29 0.24
C HIS A 127 -19.79 -1.82 0.01
N GLU A 128 -18.99 -1.83 1.07
CA GLU A 128 -17.61 -1.40 1.00
C GLU A 128 -16.69 -2.53 0.52
N ILE A 129 -15.82 -2.17 -0.43
CA ILE A 129 -14.72 -3.01 -0.86
C ILE A 129 -13.38 -2.32 -0.60
N GLU A 130 -12.33 -3.11 -0.46
CA GLU A 130 -10.97 -2.62 -0.27
C GLU A 130 -10.00 -3.31 -1.21
N ARG A 131 -8.96 -2.59 -1.60
CA ARG A 131 -7.87 -3.14 -2.42
C ARG A 131 -7.07 -4.15 -1.60
N LEU A 132 -6.58 -5.19 -2.28
CA LEU A 132 -5.61 -6.12 -1.71
C LEU A 132 -4.18 -5.55 -1.74
N ALA A 133 -3.92 -4.60 -2.64
CA ALA A 133 -2.64 -3.92 -2.72
C ALA A 133 -2.50 -2.80 -1.67
N ALA A 134 -1.28 -2.57 -1.21
CA ALA A 134 -0.84 -1.35 -0.56
C ALA A 134 -0.03 -0.48 -1.53
N ARG A 135 0.15 0.81 -1.19
CA ARG A 135 0.92 1.77 -1.98
C ARG A 135 2.02 2.39 -1.15
N ILE A 136 3.21 2.55 -1.73
CA ILE A 136 4.30 3.30 -1.12
C ILE A 136 4.48 4.63 -1.85
N ASP A 137 4.52 5.72 -1.09
CA ASP A 137 4.83 7.06 -1.57
C ASP A 137 6.18 7.51 -0.98
N ILE A 138 7.00 8.22 -1.77
CA ILE A 138 8.23 8.86 -1.30
C ILE A 138 8.06 10.37 -1.35
N MET A 139 8.36 11.01 -0.22
CA MET A 139 8.43 12.45 -0.06
C MET A 139 9.89 12.83 0.24
N PRO A 140 10.64 13.29 -0.78
CA PRO A 140 12.06 13.62 -0.61
C PRO A 140 12.29 14.77 0.39
N HIS A 141 11.34 15.70 0.49
CA HIS A 141 11.38 16.83 1.42
C HIS A 141 12.63 17.74 1.30
N VAL A 142 13.19 17.80 0.09
CA VAL A 142 14.25 18.75 -0.30
C VAL A 142 13.99 19.24 -1.72
N GLN A 143 14.79 20.21 -2.20
CA GLN A 143 14.71 20.63 -3.61
C GLN A 143 15.22 19.54 -4.56
N ARG A 144 14.70 19.55 -5.79
CA ARG A 144 15.15 18.65 -6.87
C ARG A 144 16.55 19.07 -7.31
N TYR A 145 17.41 18.09 -7.56
CA TYR A 145 18.75 18.29 -8.10
C TYR A 145 18.88 17.62 -9.47
N LYS A 146 19.38 18.36 -10.46
CA LYS A 146 19.59 17.90 -11.85
C LYS A 146 18.33 17.21 -12.45
N LEU A 147 17.21 17.92 -12.47
CA LEU A 147 15.99 17.46 -13.15
C LEU A 147 16.18 17.41 -14.66
N ASP A 148 15.92 16.27 -15.27
CA ASP A 148 15.82 16.09 -16.71
C ASP A 148 14.37 16.33 -17.17
N ASP A 149 14.15 17.36 -17.98
CA ASP A 149 12.81 17.74 -18.47
C ASP A 149 12.17 16.72 -19.42
N LYS A 150 12.95 15.82 -20.02
CA LYS A 150 12.46 14.78 -20.94
C LYS A 150 12.11 13.50 -20.21
N THR A 151 13.00 13.05 -19.32
CA THR A 151 12.84 11.77 -18.61
C THR A 151 12.15 11.91 -17.27
N HIS A 152 12.08 13.13 -16.71
CA HIS A 152 11.62 13.44 -15.36
C HIS A 152 12.39 12.70 -14.26
N LEU A 153 13.60 12.23 -14.57
CA LEU A 153 14.55 11.76 -13.57
C LEU A 153 15.22 12.94 -12.89
N CYS A 154 15.42 12.83 -11.58
CA CYS A 154 16.17 13.81 -10.81
C CYS A 154 16.74 13.14 -9.56
N ASN A 155 17.73 13.78 -8.94
CA ASN A 155 18.29 13.35 -7.67
C ASN A 155 17.80 14.27 -6.54
N TYR A 156 18.10 13.89 -5.31
CA TYR A 156 17.79 14.67 -4.12
C TYR A 156 19.01 14.77 -3.21
N CYS A 157 19.38 15.99 -2.86
CA CYS A 157 20.60 16.29 -2.11
C CYS A 157 20.29 16.61 -0.65
N TYR A 158 21.09 16.07 0.27
CA TYR A 158 20.93 16.26 1.70
C TYR A 158 22.28 16.58 2.35
N ASN A 159 22.30 17.60 3.20
CA ASN A 159 23.39 17.75 4.16
C ASN A 159 23.37 16.58 5.13
N VAL A 160 24.54 16.02 5.42
CA VAL A 160 24.71 14.99 6.44
C VAL A 160 25.29 15.63 7.69
N THR A 161 24.60 15.52 8.81
CA THR A 161 25.02 16.12 10.08
C THR A 161 25.60 15.10 11.05
N GLN A 162 26.56 15.48 11.90
CA GLN A 162 27.16 14.54 12.86
C GLN A 162 26.11 13.95 13.82
N THR A 163 25.22 14.80 14.31
CA THR A 163 24.09 14.42 15.17
C THR A 163 22.81 15.12 14.68
N ALA A 164 21.78 15.21 15.52
CA ALA A 164 20.57 15.96 15.20
C ALA A 164 20.78 17.48 15.07
N GLY A 165 21.96 18.01 15.41
CA GLY A 165 22.34 19.43 15.31
C GLY A 165 22.77 19.89 13.91
N THR A 166 23.50 21.00 13.84
CA THR A 166 23.82 21.73 12.60
C THR A 166 25.20 21.43 12.01
N ASP A 167 26.03 20.64 12.69
CA ASP A 167 27.40 20.36 12.23
C ASP A 167 27.37 19.44 11.02
N ILE A 168 27.64 20.01 9.84
CA ILE A 168 27.65 19.30 8.56
C ILE A 168 29.00 18.59 8.39
N ILE A 169 28.94 17.28 8.19
CA ILE A 169 30.11 16.41 8.03
C ILE A 169 30.26 15.88 6.60
N GLY A 170 29.34 16.25 5.71
CA GLY A 170 29.33 15.83 4.31
C GLY A 170 27.96 16.01 3.68
N GLY A 171 27.78 15.37 2.52
CA GLY A 171 26.54 15.39 1.78
C GLY A 171 26.17 14.02 1.22
N PHE A 172 24.89 13.84 0.94
CA PHE A 172 24.37 12.64 0.32
C PHE A 172 23.46 13.00 -0.86
N VAL A 173 23.76 12.42 -2.02
CA VAL A 173 22.95 12.52 -3.23
C VAL A 173 22.19 11.21 -3.37
N LEU A 174 20.86 11.25 -3.16
CA LEU A 174 19.97 10.11 -3.35
C LEU A 174 19.71 9.89 -4.85
N GLU A 175 19.92 8.65 -5.31
CA GLU A 175 19.81 8.26 -6.72
C GLU A 175 18.76 7.16 -6.95
N TYR A 176 18.53 6.30 -5.95
CA TYR A 176 17.56 5.21 -6.04
C TYR A 176 16.81 5.02 -4.73
N VAL A 177 15.52 4.67 -4.84
CA VAL A 177 14.72 4.16 -3.74
C VAL A 177 14.04 2.87 -4.19
N ARG A 178 14.23 1.77 -3.47
CA ARG A 178 13.63 0.47 -3.80
C ARG A 178 13.09 -0.24 -2.56
N PRO A 179 11.89 -0.83 -2.60
CA PRO A 179 11.45 -1.71 -1.53
C PRO A 179 12.21 -3.04 -1.53
N TYR A 180 12.52 -3.56 -0.35
CA TYR A 180 13.08 -4.90 -0.14
C TYR A 180 12.10 -5.75 0.68
N ASN A 181 12.26 -7.08 0.64
CA ASN A 181 11.28 -8.02 1.16
C ASN A 181 9.87 -7.76 0.61
N VAL A 182 9.77 -7.56 -0.72
CA VAL A 182 8.47 -7.42 -1.39
C VAL A 182 7.88 -8.81 -1.55
N LEU A 183 6.75 -9.09 -0.90
CA LEU A 183 6.13 -10.41 -0.91
C LEU A 183 5.67 -10.82 -2.32
N THR A 184 6.09 -12.01 -2.76
CA THR A 184 5.66 -12.60 -4.04
C THR A 184 4.77 -13.83 -3.86
N SER A 185 4.73 -14.40 -2.65
CA SER A 185 3.78 -15.46 -2.27
C SER A 185 2.32 -15.05 -2.49
N LYS A 186 1.43 -16.05 -2.41
CA LYS A 186 0.00 -15.86 -2.55
C LYS A 186 -0.60 -15.12 -1.35
N GLU A 187 -1.77 -14.54 -1.55
CA GLU A 187 -2.49 -13.75 -0.54
C GLU A 187 -3.96 -14.18 -0.44
N TYR A 188 -4.54 -14.05 0.75
CA TYR A 188 -5.98 -14.26 0.93
C TYR A 188 -6.79 -13.18 0.22
N VAL A 189 -7.87 -13.61 -0.46
CA VAL A 189 -8.79 -12.67 -1.11
C VAL A 189 -9.46 -11.76 -0.09
N PHE A 190 -9.97 -12.32 1.00
CA PHE A 190 -10.66 -11.58 2.05
C PHE A 190 -9.75 -11.36 3.25
N ARG A 191 -9.79 -10.15 3.82
CA ARG A 191 -9.00 -9.81 5.01
C ARG A 191 -9.38 -10.70 6.18
N ARG A 192 -8.38 -11.01 7.00
CA ARG A 192 -8.51 -11.71 8.27
C ARG A 192 -7.79 -10.95 9.36
N THR A 193 -8.29 -11.05 10.59
CA THR A 193 -7.58 -10.54 11.75
C THR A 193 -7.55 -11.53 12.89
N ALA A 194 -6.51 -11.50 13.72
CA ALA A 194 -6.40 -12.27 14.95
C ALA A 194 -5.73 -11.43 16.03
N THR A 195 -5.90 -11.78 17.32
CA THR A 195 -5.16 -11.08 18.39
C THR A 195 -3.78 -11.66 18.64
N ASP A 196 -3.53 -12.89 18.19
CA ASP A 196 -2.28 -13.59 18.44
C ASP A 196 -2.02 -14.72 17.43
N ALA A 197 -0.82 -15.30 17.52
CA ALA A 197 -0.33 -16.31 16.61
C ALA A 197 -1.03 -17.67 16.72
N SER A 198 -1.88 -17.91 17.74
CA SER A 198 -2.64 -19.18 17.84
C SER A 198 -3.76 -19.25 16.80
N LEU A 199 -4.21 -18.10 16.30
CA LEU A 199 -5.37 -17.96 15.42
C LEU A 199 -6.68 -18.51 16.00
N ALA A 200 -6.75 -18.82 17.30
CA ALA A 200 -7.96 -19.35 17.94
C ALA A 200 -9.16 -18.39 17.84
N ASN A 201 -8.88 -17.08 17.69
CA ASN A 201 -9.88 -16.03 17.55
C ASN A 201 -9.87 -15.37 16.17
N LEU A 202 -9.43 -16.09 15.13
CA LEU A 202 -9.41 -15.60 13.76
C LEU A 202 -10.79 -15.08 13.34
N LYS A 203 -10.85 -13.80 12.97
CA LYS A 203 -12.04 -13.14 12.42
C LYS A 203 -11.89 -12.98 10.91
N TYR A 204 -12.78 -13.60 10.15
CA TYR A 204 -12.91 -13.35 8.71
C TYR A 204 -13.62 -12.01 8.47
N LEU A 205 -13.12 -11.22 7.52
CA LEU A 205 -13.56 -9.83 7.31
C LEU A 205 -13.38 -8.95 8.57
N GLY A 206 -12.50 -9.37 9.48
CA GLY A 206 -12.17 -8.61 10.67
C GLY A 206 -11.53 -7.27 10.30
N LEU A 207 -11.84 -6.24 11.08
CA LEU A 207 -11.24 -4.91 10.93
C LEU A 207 -10.00 -4.81 11.81
N GLU A 208 -9.05 -3.99 11.40
CA GLU A 208 -7.99 -3.54 12.30
C GLU A 208 -8.59 -2.73 13.44
N GLU A 209 -8.15 -3.03 14.66
CA GLU A 209 -8.52 -2.33 15.87
C GLU A 209 -7.28 -1.62 16.42
N ALA A 210 -7.49 -0.47 17.06
CA ALA A 210 -6.40 0.31 17.64
C ALA A 210 -6.80 0.79 19.04
N ASP A 211 -5.79 0.97 19.90
CA ASP A 211 -5.96 1.51 21.25
C ASP A 211 -6.15 3.04 21.22
N GLY A 212 -6.29 3.64 22.40
CA GLY A 212 -6.40 5.10 22.54
C GLY A 212 -5.19 5.89 22.03
N ASN A 213 -4.03 5.24 21.87
CA ASN A 213 -2.79 5.81 21.34
C ASN A 213 -2.62 5.59 19.84
N LYS A 214 -3.62 4.98 19.18
CA LYS A 214 -3.60 4.58 17.76
C LYS A 214 -2.59 3.49 17.43
N GLN A 215 -2.15 2.72 18.42
CA GLN A 215 -1.39 1.49 18.20
C GLN A 215 -2.37 0.35 17.90
N ASN A 216 -2.06 -0.51 16.94
CA ASN A 216 -2.90 -1.67 16.63
C ASN A 216 -2.99 -2.62 17.84
N THR A 217 -4.18 -3.17 18.07
CA THR A 217 -4.43 -4.18 19.12
C THR A 217 -4.62 -5.59 18.55
N ASN A 218 -4.69 -5.72 17.23
CA ASN A 218 -4.80 -6.98 16.50
C ASN A 218 -3.91 -6.99 15.25
N TYR A 219 -3.78 -8.19 14.67
CA TYR A 219 -2.97 -8.45 13.49
C TYR A 219 -3.86 -8.67 12.29
N VAL A 220 -3.54 -8.05 11.16
CA VAL A 220 -3.98 -8.57 9.86
C VAL A 220 -3.15 -9.80 9.53
N VAL A 221 -3.81 -10.87 9.07
CA VAL A 221 -3.19 -12.18 8.89
C VAL A 221 -3.09 -12.52 7.41
N ASP A 222 -1.85 -12.59 6.91
CA ASP A 222 -1.54 -13.17 5.61
C ASP A 222 -1.23 -14.68 5.73
N PRO A 223 -1.14 -15.42 4.60
CA PRO A 223 -0.96 -16.88 4.62
C PRO A 223 0.29 -17.39 5.34
N THR A 224 1.27 -16.52 5.56
CA THR A 224 2.58 -16.83 6.14
C THR A 224 2.88 -16.04 7.42
N SER A 225 1.88 -15.36 8.02
CA SER A 225 2.12 -14.54 9.22
C SER A 225 2.64 -15.33 10.43
N GLN A 226 2.28 -16.62 10.54
CA GLN A 226 2.79 -17.52 11.58
C GLN A 226 4.24 -17.97 11.32
N ASP A 227 4.64 -18.11 10.06
CA ASP A 227 6.01 -18.47 9.67
C ASP A 227 6.41 -17.84 8.34
N LYS A 228 7.18 -16.74 8.44
CA LYS A 228 7.69 -16.00 7.29
C LYS A 228 8.82 -16.68 6.54
N SER A 229 9.39 -17.76 7.07
CA SER A 229 10.39 -18.55 6.33
C SER A 229 9.78 -19.28 5.12
N LEU A 230 8.46 -19.51 5.14
CA LEU A 230 7.69 -20.12 4.05
C LEU A 230 7.30 -19.13 2.95
N ALA A 231 7.55 -17.84 3.16
CA ALA A 231 7.25 -16.79 2.19
C ALA A 231 8.38 -16.62 1.17
N SER A 232 8.01 -16.18 -0.03
CA SER A 232 8.92 -15.77 -1.10
C SER A 232 8.92 -14.26 -1.24
N PHE A 233 10.10 -13.69 -1.46
CA PHE A 233 10.31 -12.26 -1.51
C PHE A 233 11.17 -11.86 -2.70
N ASN A 234 10.80 -10.75 -3.35
CA ASN A 234 11.74 -10.01 -4.19
C ASN A 234 12.65 -9.16 -3.29
N TYR A 235 13.93 -9.13 -3.68
CA TYR A 235 15.00 -8.41 -3.00
C TYR A 235 15.04 -8.70 -1.49
N PRO A 236 15.43 -9.93 -1.06
CA PRO A 236 15.54 -10.27 0.35
C PRO A 236 16.46 -9.29 1.10
N LYS A 237 16.18 -9.03 2.38
CA LYS A 237 16.97 -8.12 3.23
C LYS A 237 18.47 -8.43 3.16
N ASN A 238 19.27 -7.38 3.05
CA ASN A 238 20.73 -7.45 2.98
C ASN A 238 21.38 -6.28 3.74
N THR A 239 22.71 -6.27 3.85
CA THR A 239 23.46 -5.21 4.54
C THR A 239 23.51 -3.93 3.71
N ASN A 240 23.74 -2.79 4.37
CA ASN A 240 23.88 -1.50 3.68
C ASN A 240 25.08 -1.50 2.71
N GLU A 241 26.16 -2.23 3.00
CA GLU A 241 27.32 -2.36 2.13
C GLU A 241 26.98 -3.13 0.85
N ASN A 242 26.19 -4.20 0.96
CA ASN A 242 25.68 -4.92 -0.20
C ASN A 242 24.77 -4.01 -1.03
N TRP A 243 23.83 -3.33 -0.38
CA TRP A 243 22.90 -2.42 -1.05
C TRP A 243 23.56 -1.25 -1.76
N ALA A 244 24.64 -0.71 -1.19
CA ALA A 244 25.43 0.35 -1.82
C ALA A 244 26.03 -0.11 -3.15
N LYS A 245 26.46 -1.38 -3.23
CA LYS A 245 27.14 -1.96 -4.41
C LYS A 245 26.19 -2.67 -5.38
N ALA A 246 24.97 -2.98 -4.97
CA ALA A 246 24.01 -3.70 -5.79
C ALA A 246 23.57 -2.88 -7.02
N SER A 247 23.13 -3.58 -8.07
CA SER A 247 22.43 -2.98 -9.21
C SER A 247 20.94 -2.79 -8.89
N TYR A 248 20.36 -1.76 -9.51
CA TYR A 248 18.97 -1.37 -9.35
C TYR A 248 18.38 -1.15 -10.73
N GLU A 249 17.14 -1.57 -10.89
CA GLU A 249 16.35 -1.32 -12.09
C GLU A 249 16.13 0.20 -12.26
N SER A 250 16.10 0.67 -13.51
CA SER A 250 15.82 2.09 -13.81
C SER A 250 14.48 2.54 -13.23
N PHE A 251 13.51 1.61 -13.11
CA PHE A 251 12.23 1.85 -12.44
C PHE A 251 12.37 2.30 -10.97
N TYR A 252 13.52 2.13 -10.32
CA TYR A 252 13.73 2.59 -8.94
C TYR A 252 14.64 3.82 -8.84
N GLN A 253 15.03 4.42 -9.97
CA GLN A 253 15.70 5.72 -9.98
C GLN A 253 14.78 6.80 -9.39
N THR A 254 15.38 7.72 -8.63
CA THR A 254 14.69 8.91 -8.16
C THR A 254 14.16 9.74 -9.33
N ARG A 255 13.01 10.36 -9.11
CA ARG A 255 12.21 11.04 -10.13
C ARG A 255 11.53 12.24 -9.55
N ASP A 256 11.02 13.10 -10.43
CA ASP A 256 10.28 14.29 -10.07
C ASP A 256 9.08 13.96 -9.15
N ALA A 257 9.07 14.55 -7.96
CA ALA A 257 7.96 14.44 -7.02
C ALA A 257 6.84 15.41 -7.40
N GLY A 258 6.13 15.07 -8.48
CA GLY A 258 5.11 15.93 -9.09
C GLY A 258 3.71 15.87 -8.46
N LYS A 259 3.46 15.00 -7.47
CA LYS A 259 2.18 14.99 -6.72
C LYS A 259 2.28 15.91 -5.51
N THR A 260 1.16 16.52 -5.14
CA THR A 260 1.04 17.30 -3.89
C THR A 260 -0.07 16.76 -3.01
N HIS A 261 0.06 16.96 -1.69
CA HIS A 261 -0.99 16.61 -0.74
C HIS A 261 -1.55 17.85 -0.05
N SER A 262 -2.83 17.78 0.32
CA SER A 262 -3.67 18.92 0.68
C SER A 262 -3.48 19.45 2.12
N TYR A 263 -2.59 18.85 2.91
CA TYR A 263 -2.58 18.99 4.38
C TYR A 263 -1.30 19.62 4.97
N SER A 264 -0.42 20.24 4.16
CA SER A 264 0.65 21.05 4.74
C SER A 264 0.14 22.46 5.08
N SER A 265 0.75 23.06 6.09
CA SER A 265 0.63 24.50 6.38
C SER A 265 1.51 25.37 5.47
N GLY A 266 2.26 24.76 4.55
CA GLY A 266 3.16 25.43 3.60
C GLY A 266 2.45 25.93 2.34
N SER A 267 3.19 26.70 1.53
CA SER A 267 2.71 27.17 0.23
C SER A 267 2.55 26.00 -0.73
N ARG A 268 1.32 25.59 -1.01
CA ARG A 268 1.02 24.48 -1.94
C ARG A 268 1.68 24.72 -3.31
N ALA A 269 2.14 23.64 -3.95
CA ALA A 269 2.50 23.73 -5.36
C ALA A 269 1.30 24.22 -6.20
N SER A 270 1.57 25.12 -7.11
CA SER A 270 0.60 25.76 -8.00
C SER A 270 1.02 25.58 -9.46
N GLY A 271 0.17 25.96 -10.40
CA GLY A 271 0.56 26.02 -11.82
C GLY A 271 1.80 26.91 -12.09
N THR A 272 2.10 27.86 -11.20
CA THR A 272 3.26 28.77 -11.29
C THR A 272 4.46 28.33 -10.44
N LYS A 273 4.26 27.52 -9.41
CA LYS A 273 5.31 26.87 -8.60
C LYS A 273 4.99 25.38 -8.49
N PRO A 274 5.31 24.57 -9.50
CA PRO A 274 4.83 23.19 -9.60
C PRO A 274 5.48 22.22 -8.59
N TYR A 275 6.46 22.69 -7.82
CA TYR A 275 7.17 21.89 -6.84
C TYR A 275 7.31 22.64 -5.52
N ASP A 276 6.91 21.99 -4.44
CA ASP A 276 7.09 22.43 -3.06
C ASP A 276 7.60 21.24 -2.23
N PRO A 277 8.86 21.27 -1.74
CA PRO A 277 9.42 20.19 -0.93
C PRO A 277 8.54 19.76 0.26
N GLU A 278 7.76 20.68 0.84
CA GLU A 278 6.91 20.41 2.00
C GLU A 278 5.65 19.60 1.66
N THR A 279 5.31 19.46 0.37
CA THR A 279 4.12 18.71 -0.07
C THR A 279 4.37 17.70 -1.19
N ALA A 280 5.51 17.83 -1.87
CA ALA A 280 5.86 17.07 -3.05
C ALA A 280 6.15 15.60 -2.72
N TYR A 281 5.48 14.69 -3.43
CA TYR A 281 5.75 13.26 -3.35
C TYR A 281 5.57 12.60 -4.72
N TYR A 282 6.11 11.38 -4.86
CA TYR A 282 5.79 10.49 -5.98
C TYR A 282 5.36 9.12 -5.45
N ILE A 283 4.59 8.38 -6.25
CA ILE A 283 4.26 6.98 -5.97
C ILE A 283 5.47 6.13 -6.37
N LEU A 284 6.01 5.36 -5.44
CA LEU A 284 7.17 4.50 -5.67
C LEU A 284 6.75 3.18 -6.32
N ASP A 285 5.87 2.44 -5.64
CA ASP A 285 5.36 1.15 -6.12
C ASP A 285 4.06 0.77 -5.41
N TYR A 286 3.42 -0.28 -5.92
CA TYR A 286 2.36 -1.01 -5.27
C TYR A 286 2.87 -2.38 -4.82
N ILE A 287 2.45 -2.82 -3.64
CA ILE A 287 2.95 -4.07 -3.05
C ILE A 287 1.83 -4.84 -2.36
N LYS A 288 2.07 -6.13 -2.13
CA LYS A 288 1.17 -7.04 -1.40
C LYS A 288 1.24 -6.80 0.10
N GLU A 289 0.22 -7.29 0.81
CA GLU A 289 0.24 -7.41 2.27
C GLU A 289 1.41 -8.28 2.73
N ASN A 290 2.08 -7.89 3.81
CA ASN A 290 3.17 -8.64 4.43
C ASN A 290 3.19 -8.32 5.92
N THR A 291 2.60 -9.18 6.73
CA THR A 291 2.42 -9.02 8.17
C THR A 291 2.94 -10.23 8.93
N SER A 292 3.44 -10.05 10.15
CA SER A 292 3.87 -11.16 11.01
C SER A 292 3.47 -10.91 12.45
N PHE A 293 3.41 -11.99 13.23
CA PHE A 293 3.13 -11.90 14.67
C PHE A 293 4.35 -11.52 15.51
N ASN A 294 5.56 -11.73 14.99
CA ASN A 294 6.81 -11.57 15.74
C ASN A 294 7.62 -10.32 15.35
N ASN A 295 7.10 -9.49 14.45
CA ASN A 295 7.78 -8.30 13.93
C ASN A 295 9.24 -8.54 13.52
N ASN A 296 9.57 -9.73 13.01
CA ASN A 296 10.94 -10.04 12.64
C ASN A 296 11.38 -9.23 11.42
N GLU A 297 12.27 -8.27 11.65
CA GLU A 297 12.85 -7.39 10.65
C GLU A 297 13.51 -8.10 9.47
N LYS A 298 13.94 -9.36 9.63
CA LYS A 298 14.49 -10.16 8.54
C LYS A 298 13.50 -10.31 7.38
N TYR A 299 12.21 -10.34 7.68
CA TYR A 299 11.13 -10.61 6.71
C TYR A 299 10.19 -9.41 6.50
N ALA A 300 10.30 -8.38 7.34
CA ALA A 300 9.53 -7.15 7.20
C ALA A 300 9.91 -6.41 5.91
N THR A 301 8.91 -5.87 5.20
CA THR A 301 9.13 -5.01 4.04
C THR A 301 9.76 -3.69 4.49
N GLY A 302 10.80 -3.27 3.78
CA GLY A 302 11.46 -1.99 4.03
C GLY A 302 11.88 -1.32 2.74
N LEU A 303 12.56 -0.19 2.87
CA LEU A 303 13.08 0.61 1.77
C LEU A 303 14.60 0.69 1.87
N VAL A 304 15.25 0.66 0.71
CA VAL A 304 16.65 1.02 0.53
C VAL A 304 16.71 2.39 -0.15
N PHE A 305 17.54 3.28 0.40
CA PHE A 305 17.87 4.60 -0.14
C PHE A 305 19.33 4.57 -0.56
N LYS A 306 19.59 4.37 -1.86
CA LYS A 306 20.94 4.28 -2.41
C LYS A 306 21.34 5.59 -3.09
N GLY A 307 22.59 5.96 -2.93
CA GLY A 307 23.17 7.12 -3.58
C GLY A 307 24.66 7.25 -3.33
N LYS A 308 25.15 8.49 -3.40
CA LYS A 308 26.56 8.85 -3.23
C LYS A 308 26.76 9.71 -2.00
N TYR A 309 27.71 9.34 -1.14
CA TYR A 309 28.17 10.15 -0.02
C TYR A 309 29.42 10.95 -0.41
N TYR A 310 29.44 12.23 -0.05
CA TYR A 310 30.53 13.18 -0.26
C TYR A 310 31.07 13.63 1.09
N GLU A 311 32.40 13.64 1.23
CA GLU A 311 33.03 14.21 2.42
C GLU A 311 32.82 15.73 2.44
N ALA A 312 32.97 16.37 3.61
CA ALA A 312 32.75 17.81 3.77
C ALA A 312 33.59 18.67 2.79
N GLU A 313 34.79 18.24 2.45
CA GLU A 313 35.69 18.93 1.50
C GLU A 313 35.23 18.85 0.03
N ASP A 314 34.32 17.92 -0.30
CA ASP A 314 33.75 17.72 -1.64
C ASP A 314 32.31 18.23 -1.75
N TRP A 315 31.79 18.89 -0.71
CA TRP A 315 30.38 19.24 -0.57
C TRP A 315 30.15 20.74 -0.30
N ASP A 316 29.28 21.38 -1.08
CA ASP A 316 28.82 22.74 -0.83
C ASP A 316 27.59 22.68 0.11
N ALA A 317 27.85 22.85 1.41
CA ALA A 317 26.83 22.85 2.45
C ALA A 317 25.75 23.94 2.30
N THR A 318 26.06 25.04 1.60
CA THR A 318 25.14 26.18 1.41
C THR A 318 24.19 25.93 0.25
N LYS A 319 24.71 25.41 -0.86
CA LYS A 319 23.89 25.03 -2.02
C LYS A 319 23.26 23.65 -1.87
N ILE A 320 23.77 22.84 -0.94
CA ILE A 320 23.33 21.46 -0.70
C ILE A 320 23.55 20.64 -1.97
N GLU A 321 24.77 20.64 -2.49
CA GLU A 321 25.17 19.88 -3.67
C GLU A 321 26.68 19.58 -3.66
N PRO A 322 27.16 18.60 -4.44
CA PRO A 322 28.60 18.39 -4.62
C PRO A 322 29.27 19.65 -5.16
N ILE A 323 30.49 19.95 -4.70
CA ILE A 323 31.29 21.05 -5.27
C ILE A 323 31.47 20.80 -6.77
N ALA A 324 31.35 21.85 -7.57
CA ALA A 324 31.50 21.75 -9.03
C ALA A 324 32.85 21.11 -9.40
N GLY A 325 32.82 20.04 -10.20
CA GLY A 325 34.02 19.26 -10.57
C GLY A 325 34.34 18.11 -9.61
N HIS A 326 33.69 18.03 -8.44
CA HIS A 326 33.88 16.97 -7.45
C HIS A 326 32.82 15.85 -7.58
N GLU A 327 31.95 15.87 -8.59
CA GLU A 327 30.86 14.89 -8.72
C GLU A 327 31.35 13.42 -8.71
N SER A 328 32.56 13.17 -9.23
CA SER A 328 33.19 11.85 -9.27
C SER A 328 33.76 11.36 -7.93
N LYS A 329 33.85 12.22 -6.92
CA LYS A 329 34.39 11.90 -5.58
C LYS A 329 33.39 11.15 -4.69
N GLY A 330 32.12 11.16 -5.08
CA GLY A 330 31.05 10.51 -4.33
C GLY A 330 31.26 8.99 -4.21
N LYS A 331 31.14 8.48 -2.98
CA LYS A 331 31.27 7.05 -2.66
C LYS A 331 29.90 6.41 -2.53
N ASP A 332 29.73 5.20 -3.06
CA ASP A 332 28.46 4.46 -2.93
C ASP A 332 28.06 4.29 -1.47
N LYS A 333 26.82 4.66 -1.16
CA LYS A 333 26.25 4.55 0.18
C LYS A 333 24.78 4.17 0.08
N ALA A 334 24.33 3.34 1.01
CA ALA A 334 22.92 3.02 1.17
C ALA A 334 22.49 3.17 2.63
N TYR A 335 21.24 3.58 2.81
CA TYR A 335 20.52 3.56 4.06
C TYR A 335 19.28 2.68 3.92
N THR A 336 18.80 2.11 5.02
CA THR A 336 17.59 1.31 5.02
C THR A 336 16.60 1.81 6.06
N TYR A 337 15.31 1.58 5.80
CA TYR A 337 14.22 1.85 6.72
C TYR A 337 13.21 0.71 6.64
N VAL A 338 12.88 0.08 7.77
CA VAL A 338 11.80 -0.92 7.82
C VAL A 338 10.47 -0.19 7.98
N ILE A 339 9.46 -0.54 7.19
CA ILE A 339 8.16 0.16 7.25
C ILE A 339 7.42 -0.25 8.52
N ARG A 340 7.10 0.75 9.35
CA ARG A 340 6.33 0.59 10.59
C ARG A 340 4.85 0.80 10.33
N HIS A 341 4.00 -0.17 10.64
CA HIS A 341 2.57 -0.04 10.36
C HIS A 341 1.83 0.58 11.55
N SER A 342 1.90 -0.05 12.72
CA SER A 342 1.21 0.42 13.92
C SER A 342 1.97 1.50 14.68
N ASP A 343 3.27 1.72 14.41
CA ASP A 343 4.07 2.78 15.04
C ASP A 343 4.66 3.78 14.01
N PRO A 344 3.81 4.55 13.30
CA PRO A 344 4.30 5.54 12.35
C PRO A 344 5.14 6.65 13.02
N THR A 345 4.88 6.93 14.30
CA THR A 345 5.55 8.00 15.06
C THR A 345 6.92 7.59 15.62
N GLY A 346 7.17 6.29 15.78
CA GLY A 346 8.42 5.76 16.32
C GLY A 346 8.52 5.75 17.84
N ASN A 347 7.38 5.78 18.54
CA ASN A 347 7.31 5.79 20.00
C ASN A 347 6.98 4.40 20.58
N GLY A 348 6.53 3.47 19.74
CA GLY A 348 6.17 2.11 20.10
C GLY A 348 7.37 1.18 20.19
N THR A 349 7.10 -0.07 20.53
CA THR A 349 8.12 -1.13 20.65
C THR A 349 7.91 -2.21 19.60
N THR A 350 8.95 -2.99 19.30
CA THR A 350 8.84 -4.14 18.38
C THR A 350 7.97 -5.27 18.93
N ASP A 351 7.56 -5.20 20.20
CA ASP A 351 6.61 -6.14 20.80
C ASP A 351 5.15 -5.72 20.54
N ASP A 352 4.93 -4.48 20.09
CA ASP A 352 3.60 -3.97 19.78
C ASP A 352 3.01 -4.73 18.56
N PRO A 353 1.70 -5.05 18.57
CA PRO A 353 1.07 -5.68 17.43
C PRO A 353 1.27 -4.91 16.14
N MET A 354 1.73 -5.62 15.10
CA MET A 354 2.01 -5.06 13.78
C MET A 354 2.97 -3.86 13.77
N HIS A 355 3.93 -3.81 14.70
CA HIS A 355 4.96 -2.76 14.70
C HIS A 355 5.56 -2.60 13.30
N TYR A 356 5.91 -3.73 12.67
CA TYR A 356 6.24 -3.78 11.25
C TYR A 356 5.15 -4.49 10.46
N GLY A 357 4.97 -4.05 9.22
CA GLY A 357 4.10 -4.74 8.29
C GLY A 357 3.63 -3.86 7.15
N ILE A 358 3.07 -4.51 6.15
CA ILE A 358 2.33 -3.88 5.07
C ILE A 358 0.94 -4.48 5.11
N VAL A 359 -0.07 -3.63 5.18
CA VAL A 359 -1.47 -4.01 5.18
C VAL A 359 -2.11 -3.51 3.91
N ARG A 360 -2.96 -4.35 3.32
CA ARG A 360 -3.75 -4.01 2.15
C ARG A 360 -4.54 -2.71 2.32
N ASN A 361 -4.82 -2.04 1.22
CA ASN A 361 -5.60 -0.79 1.19
C ASN A 361 -5.01 0.35 2.04
N ASN A 362 -3.70 0.36 2.27
CA ASN A 362 -2.99 1.46 2.93
C ASN A 362 -2.02 2.16 1.97
N ILE A 363 -1.76 3.44 2.26
CA ILE A 363 -0.69 4.25 1.66
C ILE A 363 0.35 4.50 2.74
N TYR A 364 1.57 4.03 2.50
CA TYR A 364 2.76 4.26 3.33
C TYR A 364 3.57 5.38 2.70
N ARG A 365 3.47 6.59 3.24
CA ARG A 365 4.23 7.75 2.75
C ARG A 365 5.45 8.00 3.62
N VAL A 366 6.62 7.77 3.05
CA VAL A 366 7.91 7.95 3.73
C VAL A 366 8.49 9.31 3.34
N ARG A 367 8.60 10.20 4.32
CA ARG A 367 9.27 11.49 4.22
C ARG A 367 10.69 11.37 4.74
N ILE A 368 11.66 11.86 3.98
CA ILE A 368 13.06 11.91 4.40
C ILE A 368 13.31 13.26 5.08
N ASP A 369 13.37 13.30 6.41
CA ASP A 369 13.52 14.58 7.12
C ASP A 369 14.97 15.04 7.20
N LYS A 370 15.91 14.10 7.44
CA LYS A 370 17.34 14.40 7.50
C LYS A 370 18.21 13.15 7.45
N ILE A 371 19.48 13.35 7.17
CA ILE A 371 20.52 12.32 7.23
C ILE A 371 21.56 12.73 8.26
N THR A 372 21.94 11.78 9.11
CA THR A 372 22.96 11.99 10.13
C THR A 372 24.10 10.98 9.97
N GLY A 373 25.23 11.20 10.63
CA GLY A 373 26.32 10.23 10.73
C GLY A 373 25.87 8.88 11.30
N LYS A 374 24.75 8.85 12.05
CA LYS A 374 24.14 7.62 12.58
C LYS A 374 23.16 6.93 11.62
N GLY A 375 22.71 7.61 10.55
CA GLY A 375 21.75 7.06 9.61
C GLY A 375 20.68 8.06 9.15
N LEU A 376 19.70 7.52 8.43
CA LEU A 376 18.55 8.24 7.88
C LEU A 376 17.49 8.47 8.97
N LYS A 377 16.96 9.70 9.08
CA LYS A 377 15.76 9.99 9.87
C LYS A 377 14.59 10.22 8.92
N VAL A 378 13.52 9.47 9.14
CA VAL A 378 12.30 9.55 8.35
C VAL A 378 11.08 9.83 9.21
N THR A 379 10.10 10.49 8.61
CA THR A 379 8.73 10.56 9.11
C THR A 379 7.86 9.66 8.23
N LEU A 380 7.10 8.76 8.84
CA LEU A 380 6.17 7.89 8.13
C LEU A 380 4.73 8.33 8.39
N ASN A 381 3.96 8.52 7.32
CA ASN A 381 2.52 8.72 7.39
C ASN A 381 1.80 7.52 6.78
N VAL A 382 1.03 6.81 7.60
CA VAL A 382 0.18 5.69 7.15
C VAL A 382 -1.26 6.18 7.08
N ARG A 383 -1.93 5.95 5.94
CA ARG A 383 -3.33 6.32 5.75
C ARG A 383 -4.07 5.30 4.90
N LYS A 384 -5.38 5.22 5.06
CA LYS A 384 -6.22 4.37 4.20
C LYS A 384 -6.21 4.88 2.76
N TRP A 385 -6.06 3.95 1.81
CA TRP A 385 -6.04 4.22 0.39
C TRP A 385 -7.47 4.34 -0.14
N ALA A 386 -8.16 5.42 0.23
CA ALA A 386 -9.53 5.77 -0.18
C ALA A 386 -10.49 4.55 -0.27
N THR A 387 -11.32 4.38 0.75
CA THR A 387 -12.45 3.45 0.68
C THR A 387 -13.33 3.84 -0.50
N TYR A 388 -13.55 2.91 -1.42
CA TYR A 388 -14.60 3.09 -2.42
C TYR A 388 -15.90 2.67 -1.78
N THR A 389 -16.68 3.66 -1.38
CA THR A 389 -18.12 3.53 -1.31
C THR A 389 -18.64 3.74 -2.72
N HIS A 390 -19.50 2.85 -3.20
CA HIS A 390 -20.38 3.21 -4.30
C HIS A 390 -21.43 4.16 -3.73
N GLU A 391 -21.04 5.39 -3.39
CA GLU A 391 -22.03 6.46 -3.29
C GLU A 391 -22.55 6.65 -4.71
N GLU A 392 -23.71 6.04 -4.98
CA GLU A 392 -24.52 6.46 -6.11
C GLU A 392 -24.66 7.98 -5.99
N THR A 393 -24.17 8.67 -7.02
CA THR A 393 -24.57 10.04 -7.33
C THR A 393 -26.08 10.12 -7.14
N THR A 394 -26.49 10.77 -6.06
CA THR A 394 -27.80 11.38 -5.94
C THR A 394 -28.12 12.10 -7.24
N MET A 395 -29.34 11.90 -7.72
CA MET A 395 -29.91 12.54 -8.90
C MET A 395 -29.69 14.04 -8.93
#